data_AF-A0A090TD82-F1
#
_entry.id   AF-A0A090TD82-F1
#
_cell.length_a   1.000
_cell.length_b   1.000
_cell.length_c   1.000
_cell.angle_alpha   90.00
_cell.angle_beta   90.00
_cell.angle_gamma   90.00
#
_symmetry.space_group_name_H-M   'P 1'
#
loop_
_entity.id
_entity.type
_entity.pdbx_description
1 polymer ?
#
loop_
_entity_poly.entity_id
_entity_poly.type
_entity_poly.pdbx_seq_one_letter_code
_entity_poly.pdbx_strand_id
1 'polypeptide(L)'
;MSNQAFVANLYHAPEKGSFDYIEQACIEVDDLGIITQVISPTHPNYATLVEQHENTRTLTRLADHQYLLPGLVDLHTHAPQWPQAGKGWIFRYMIG
;
A
#
# COMPACT_ATOMS: atom_id res chain seq x y z
N MET A 1 5.62 13.91 -16.02
CA MET A 1 4.81 14.69 -15.06
C MET A 1 5.61 14.75 -13.76
N SER A 2 5.11 15.29 -12.64
CA SER A 2 5.87 15.30 -11.38
C SER A 2 5.56 14.04 -10.57
N ASN A 3 6.58 13.45 -9.95
CA ASN A 3 6.39 12.38 -8.98
C ASN A 3 5.56 12.87 -7.78
N GLN A 4 4.82 11.95 -7.19
CA GLN A 4 4.05 12.14 -5.96
C GLN A 4 4.79 11.48 -4.80
N ALA A 5 4.65 12.05 -3.60
CA ALA A 5 5.19 11.47 -2.39
C ALA A 5 4.12 11.28 -1.33
N PHE A 6 4.27 10.22 -0.54
CA PHE A 6 3.44 9.92 0.61
C PHE A 6 4.33 9.81 1.83
N VAL A 7 3.97 10.50 2.92
CA VAL A 7 4.60 10.27 4.23
C VAL A 7 3.61 9.57 5.14
N ALA A 8 3.99 8.37 5.59
CA ALA A 8 3.12 7.46 6.30
C ALA A 8 3.88 6.53 7.24
N ASN A 9 3.18 6.04 8.26
CA ASN A 9 3.61 4.86 9.00
C ASN A 9 3.41 3.62 8.11
N LEU A 10 4.49 3.01 7.64
CA LEU A 10 4.46 1.91 6.68
C LEU A 10 4.66 0.58 7.39
N TYR A 11 3.75 -0.36 7.10
CA TYR A 11 3.85 -1.75 7.52
C TYR A 11 3.89 -2.65 6.30
N HIS A 12 4.82 -3.60 6.23
CA HIS A 12 4.87 -4.57 5.13
C HIS A 12 5.55 -5.88 5.55
N ALA A 13 5.43 -6.91 4.72
CA ALA A 13 6.06 -8.20 4.94
C ALA A 13 6.95 -8.53 3.72
N PRO A 14 8.22 -8.08 3.71
CA PRO A 14 9.10 -8.29 2.55
C PRO A 14 9.46 -9.77 2.36
N GLU A 15 9.49 -10.53 3.45
CA GLU A 15 9.76 -11.96 3.44
C GLU A 15 8.63 -12.71 4.13
N LYS A 16 8.47 -13.99 3.77
CA LYS A 16 7.47 -14.85 4.39
C LYS A 16 7.76 -15.01 5.88
N GLY A 17 6.84 -14.56 6.72
CA GLY A 17 6.93 -14.70 8.17
C GLY A 17 7.70 -13.56 8.86
N SER A 18 8.15 -12.56 8.11
CA SER A 18 8.65 -11.30 8.66
C SER A 18 7.58 -10.20 8.56
N PHE A 19 7.79 -9.14 9.35
CA PHE A 19 6.96 -7.96 9.34
C PHE A 19 7.83 -6.76 9.72
N ASP A 20 7.88 -5.80 8.81
CA ASP A 20 8.71 -4.61 8.92
C ASP A 20 7.82 -3.39 9.14
N TYR A 21 8.29 -2.50 10.02
CA TYR A 21 7.67 -1.22 10.31
C TYR A 21 8.67 -0.10 10.05
N ILE A 22 8.24 0.88 9.25
CA ILE A 22 8.99 2.10 8.99
C ILE A 22 8.12 3.29 9.40
N GLU A 23 8.46 3.90 10.53
CA GLU A 23 7.80 5.10 11.03
C GLU A 23 8.05 6.28 10.08
N GLN A 24 6.98 7.00 9.72
CA GLN A 24 7.05 8.19 8.87
C GLN A 24 7.86 8.00 7.58
N ALA A 25 7.78 6.83 6.95
CA ALA A 25 8.43 6.55 5.67
C ALA A 25 7.97 7.54 4.60
N CYS A 26 8.90 8.00 3.76
CA CYS A 26 8.58 8.73 2.54
C CYS A 26 8.60 7.76 1.36
N ILE A 27 7.44 7.57 0.71
CA ILE A 27 7.24 6.72 -0.45
C ILE A 27 7.02 7.62 -1.67
N GLU A 28 7.89 7.53 -2.67
CA GLU A 28 7.71 8.26 -3.93
C GLU A 28 7.14 7.33 -5.01
N VAL A 29 6.21 7.88 -5.79
CA VAL A 29 5.52 7.19 -6.89
C VAL A 29 5.60 8.06 -8.14
N ASP A 30 6.03 7.47 -9.25
CA ASP A 30 6.07 8.15 -10.53
C ASP A 30 4.69 8.30 -11.20
N ASP A 31 4.65 8.90 -12.39
CA ASP A 31 3.41 9.09 -13.13
C ASP A 31 2.85 7.82 -13.78
N LEU A 32 3.59 6.71 -13.73
CA LEU A 32 3.14 5.38 -14.15
C LEU A 32 2.61 4.54 -12.98
N GLY A 33 2.66 5.06 -11.76
CA GLY A 33 2.22 4.35 -10.55
C GLY A 33 3.28 3.40 -9.98
N ILE A 34 4.54 3.55 -10.37
CA ILE A 34 5.66 2.74 -9.87
C ILE A 34 6.25 3.41 -8.64
N ILE A 35 6.47 2.63 -7.57
CA ILE A 35 7.22 3.09 -6.40
C ILE A 35 8.70 3.22 -6.80
N THR A 36 9.21 4.45 -6.85
CA THR A 36 10.61 4.73 -7.24
C THR A 36 11.55 4.64 -6.05
N GLN A 37 11.06 4.97 -4.85
CA GLN A 37 11.84 4.91 -3.61
C GLN A 37 10.94 4.82 -2.37
N VAL A 38 11.50 4.20 -1.33
CA VAL A 38 10.97 4.18 0.04
C VAL A 38 12.12 4.50 0.98
N ILE A 39 12.06 5.61 1.70
CA ILE A 39 13.13 6.03 2.62
C ILE A 39 12.59 6.34 4.02
N SER A 40 13.36 5.98 5.04
CA SER A 40 13.07 6.28 6.44
C SER A 40 13.50 7.72 6.81
N PRO A 41 12.98 8.28 7.91
CA PRO A 41 13.43 9.58 8.44
C PRO A 41 14.93 9.67 8.73
N THR A 42 15.59 8.53 8.97
CA THR A 42 17.04 8.45 9.22
C THR A 42 17.87 8.54 7.93
N HIS A 43 17.25 8.47 6.75
CA HIS A 43 17.96 8.56 5.49
C HIS A 43 18.47 9.99 5.23
N PRO A 44 19.73 10.20 4.78
CA PRO A 44 20.32 11.53 4.62
C PRO A 44 19.49 12.49 3.73
N ASN A 45 18.82 11.94 2.71
CA ASN A 45 18.04 12.72 1.75
C ASN A 45 16.57 12.94 2.17
N TYR A 46 16.15 12.41 3.32
CA TYR A 46 14.73 12.43 3.72
C TYR A 46 14.15 13.85 3.78
N ALA A 47 14.81 14.74 4.54
CA ALA A 47 14.33 16.11 4.71
C ALA A 47 14.24 16.86 3.38
N THR A 48 15.28 16.76 2.55
CA THR A 48 15.34 17.38 1.22
C THR A 48 14.22 16.89 0.30
N LEU A 49 13.98 15.57 0.29
CA LEU A 49 12.94 14.97 -0.56
C LEU A 49 11.54 15.43 -0.13
N VAL A 50 11.26 15.37 1.17
CA VAL A 50 9.99 15.79 1.74
C VAL A 50 9.74 17.28 1.46
N GLU A 51 10.74 18.14 1.70
CA GLU A 51 10.65 19.58 1.43
C GLU A 51 10.42 19.86 -0.07
N GLN A 52 11.09 19.13 -0.96
CA GLN A 52 10.87 19.25 -2.41
C GLN A 52 9.41 18.99 -2.77
N HIS A 53 8.83 17.88 -2.28
CA HIS A 53 7.44 17.51 -2.56
C HIS A 53 6.41 18.42 -1.88
N GLU A 54 6.74 18.98 -0.70
CA GLU A 54 5.91 20.01 -0.05
C GLU A 54 5.86 21.28 -0.89
N ASN A 55 7.02 21.74 -1.37
CA ASN A 55 7.14 22.94 -2.20
C ASN A 55 6.44 22.79 -3.55
N THR A 56 6.46 21.61 -4.15
CA THR A 56 5.75 21.31 -5.40
C THR A 56 4.28 20.95 -5.19
N ARG A 57 3.81 20.89 -3.93
CA ARG A 57 2.45 20.45 -3.54
C ARG A 57 2.09 19.06 -4.09
N THR A 58 3.06 18.17 -4.13
CA THR A 58 2.87 16.75 -4.51
C THR A 58 3.08 15.79 -3.34
N LEU A 59 3.22 16.32 -2.11
CA LEU A 59 3.25 15.52 -0.88
C LEU A 59 1.85 15.30 -0.31
N THR A 60 1.55 14.05 0.03
CA THR A 60 0.43 13.67 0.90
C THR A 60 0.95 13.12 2.22
N ARG A 61 0.58 13.74 3.35
CA ARG A 61 0.87 13.22 4.69
C ARG A 61 -0.35 12.49 5.24
N LEU A 62 -0.14 11.27 5.71
CA LEU A 62 -1.15 10.54 6.48
C LEU A 62 -1.20 11.08 7.91
N ALA A 63 -2.39 11.07 8.52
CA ALA A 63 -2.56 11.44 9.92
C ALA A 63 -1.92 10.40 10.85
N ASP A 64 -1.63 10.78 12.10
CA ASP A 64 -0.92 9.92 13.07
C ASP A 64 -1.57 8.54 13.32
N HIS A 65 -2.89 8.45 13.13
CA HIS A 65 -3.68 7.22 13.31
C HIS A 65 -3.98 6.50 11.98
N GLN A 66 -3.35 6.92 10.89
CA GLN A 66 -3.43 6.29 9.59
C GLN A 66 -2.09 5.62 9.26
N TYR A 67 -2.16 4.46 8.63
CA TYR A 67 -0.99 3.68 8.25
C TYR A 67 -1.17 3.11 6.86
N LEU A 68 -0.05 2.86 6.19
CA LEU A 68 -0.01 2.30 4.85
C LEU A 68 0.30 0.80 4.94
N LEU A 69 -0.48 0.02 4.20
CA LEU A 69 -0.27 -1.41 3.97
C LEU A 69 -0.23 -1.66 2.46
N PRO A 70 0.53 -2.67 2.00
CA PRO A 70 0.35 -3.21 0.66
C PRO A 70 -1.11 -3.63 0.44
N GLY A 71 -1.58 -3.47 -0.81
CA GLY A 71 -2.89 -3.97 -1.20
C GLY A 71 -2.98 -5.48 -0.96
N LEU A 72 -4.09 -5.93 -0.39
CA LEU A 72 -4.33 -7.36 -0.20
C LEU A 72 -4.51 -8.03 -1.56
N VAL A 73 -3.89 -9.20 -1.73
CA VAL A 73 -4.00 -10.01 -2.95
C VAL A 73 -4.97 -11.16 -2.69
N ASP A 74 -6.13 -11.11 -3.33
CA ASP A 74 -7.08 -12.22 -3.37
C ASP A 74 -6.71 -13.17 -4.51
N LEU A 75 -6.25 -14.37 -4.17
CA LEU A 75 -5.84 -15.39 -5.15
C LEU A 75 -7.03 -16.15 -5.75
N HIS A 76 -8.22 -16.06 -5.15
CA HIS A 76 -9.36 -16.84 -5.58
C HIS A 76 -10.69 -16.19 -5.20
N THR A 77 -11.31 -15.56 -6.19
CA THR A 77 -12.65 -15.02 -6.07
C THR A 77 -13.53 -15.43 -7.25
N HIS A 78 -14.79 -15.74 -6.96
CA HIS A 78 -15.81 -15.98 -7.98
C HIS A 78 -16.71 -14.75 -8.10
N ALA A 79 -16.23 -13.72 -8.81
CA ALA A 79 -16.95 -12.45 -8.98
C ALA A 79 -18.43 -12.61 -9.42
N PRO A 80 -18.80 -13.51 -10.36
CA PRO A 80 -20.20 -13.72 -10.74
C PRO A 80 -21.11 -14.25 -9.62
N GLN A 81 -20.54 -14.88 -8.59
CA GLN A 81 -21.28 -15.44 -7.45
C GLN A 81 -21.48 -14.43 -6.31
N TRP A 82 -20.99 -13.19 -6.44
CA TRP A 82 -21.19 -12.15 -5.43
C TRP A 82 -22.65 -11.96 -4.98
N PRO A 83 -23.67 -12.01 -5.87
CA PRO A 83 -25.09 -11.92 -5.45
C PRO A 83 -25.58 -13.07 -4.54
N GLN A 84 -24.78 -14.14 -4.42
CA GLN A 84 -25.05 -15.34 -3.64
C GLN A 84 -24.16 -15.43 -2.38
N ALA A 85 -23.22 -14.50 -2.19
CA ALA A 85 -22.41 -14.42 -0.98
C ALA A 85 -23.32 -14.37 0.26
N GLY A 86 -23.10 -15.27 1.21
CA GLY A 86 -23.93 -15.40 2.43
C GLY A 86 -25.22 -16.21 2.29
N LYS A 87 -25.54 -16.80 1.12
CA LYS A 87 -26.77 -17.59 0.90
C LYS A 87 -26.63 -19.11 1.13
N GLY A 88 -25.48 -19.59 1.62
CA GLY A 88 -25.34 -20.96 2.15
C GLY A 88 -25.44 -22.12 1.13
N TRP A 89 -25.30 -21.87 -0.17
CA TRP A 89 -25.27 -22.94 -1.16
C TRP A 89 -23.84 -23.45 -1.36
N ILE A 90 -23.36 -24.28 -0.42
CA ILE A 90 -22.24 -25.20 -0.68
C ILE A 90 -22.73 -26.20 -1.73
N PHE A 91 -21.96 -26.41 -2.79
CA PHE A 91 -22.21 -27.43 -3.81
C PHE A 91 -22.49 -28.78 -3.16
N ARG A 92 -23.76 -29.19 -3.14
CA ARG A 92 -24.18 -30.55 -2.84
C ARG A 92 -24.61 -31.20 -4.15
N TYR A 93 -23.89 -32.28 -4.50
CA TYR A 93 -24.07 -33.22 -5.62
C TYR A 93 -23.53 -32.84 -7.01
N MET A 94 -22.42 -33.49 -7.38
CA MET A 94 -22.42 -34.43 -8.51
C MET A 94 -21.25 -35.43 -8.38
N ILE A 95 -21.53 -36.56 -7.73
CA ILE A 95 -20.94 -37.84 -8.07
C ILE A 95 -21.84 -38.42 -9.16
N GLY A 96 -21.25 -38.74 -10.30
CA GLY A 96 -21.83 -39.48 -11.43
C GLY A 96 -20.70 -40.26 -12.08
#